data_AF-A0A918H0F6-F1
#
_entry.id   AF-A0A918H0F6-F1
#
_cell.length_a   1.000
_cell.length_b   1.000
_cell.length_c   1.000
_cell.angle_alpha   90.00
_cell.angle_beta   90.00
_cell.angle_gamma   90.00
#
_symmetry.space_group_name_H-M   'P 1'
#
loop_
_entity.id
_entity.type
_entity.pdbx_description
1 polymer ?
#
loop_
_entity_poly.entity_id
_entity_poly.type
_entity_poly.pdbx_seq_one_letter_code
_entity_poly.pdbx_strand_id
1 'polypeptide(L)'
;MQDARVRSVAAVFVWAVVLTVVLPGLILQSHSVQGSAALALQGVVVAHTGGALARVLTAPTVRFVAFGFWVFAYVWLGLAPLAMLASDTYPWSYRTTGVTALAAVAVVELGLLAYSAGTALAARREQGRAATAPPGLVERVLSRRIAPWRLLTLCVLAFALAALLIAGQPGRLGAYFTSRQAITEAGGEDSSLRSLLTWSLSVPAFWALLALLRIPRRPGGDRWLRGVRWMLLPLLVALNVVVNNPISKPRFWAGMVLLTLLFSVPRLCRPRAFRISAAALIAALLFVFPYSDYFRYSDREAISVVSLSEQFTTNGDYDAYQQVQTGIDHANDDGFSPQNVFGPPLFMVPRSMWPEKPEDTGITLARYAGYEFHNLSAPLWIESYLWAGPFAVIAVFCLLGAFGRRVDDIRHRLRDRAGVIATLLVPAFAFYQMVFLRGSLLAIAGPLTLLVAVPLLISTPTARASRFPSTAMPTAPNRHASIPGTGGHP
;
A
#
# COMPACT_ATOMS: atom_id res chain seq x y z
N MET A 1 10.21 -29.21 10.73
CA MET A 1 9.12 -29.55 9.80
C MET A 1 8.08 -30.30 10.61
N GLN A 2 6.85 -29.79 10.68
CA GLN A 2 5.60 -30.33 11.29
C GLN A 2 4.94 -29.24 12.12
N ASP A 3 4.28 -28.34 11.42
CA ASP A 3 3.20 -27.53 11.99
C ASP A 3 2.30 -27.22 10.79
N ALA A 4 1.68 -28.27 10.24
CA ALA A 4 0.62 -28.11 9.24
C ALA A 4 -0.57 -27.47 9.94
N ARG A 5 -0.49 -26.15 10.13
CA ARG A 5 -1.50 -25.35 10.81
C ARG A 5 -2.76 -25.35 9.96
N VAL A 6 -3.63 -26.31 10.24
CA VAL A 6 -4.98 -26.40 9.70
C VAL A 6 -5.67 -25.06 9.93
N ARG A 7 -6.29 -24.52 8.87
CA ARG A 7 -7.11 -23.30 9.01
C ARG A 7 -8.20 -23.59 10.03
N SER A 8 -8.36 -22.72 11.03
CA SER A 8 -9.50 -22.85 11.94
C SER A 8 -10.78 -22.64 11.13
N VAL A 9 -11.53 -23.73 10.89
CA VAL A 9 -12.76 -23.73 10.09
C VAL A 9 -13.77 -22.74 10.67
N ALA A 10 -13.88 -22.68 12.01
CA ALA A 10 -14.72 -21.71 12.71
C ALA A 10 -14.32 -20.26 12.38
N ALA A 11 -13.03 -19.92 12.37
CA ALA A 11 -12.59 -18.58 12.03
C ALA A 11 -12.86 -18.23 10.55
N VAL A 12 -12.76 -19.21 9.63
CA VAL A 12 -13.10 -19.01 8.22
C VAL A 12 -14.59 -18.72 8.08
N PHE A 13 -15.42 -19.51 8.76
CA PHE A 13 -16.88 -19.37 8.73
C PHE A 13 -17.31 -18.01 9.29
N VAL A 14 -16.82 -17.61 10.47
CA VAL A 14 -17.16 -16.31 11.07
C VAL A 14 -16.78 -15.15 10.15
N TRP A 15 -15.54 -15.15 9.62
CA TRP A 15 -15.12 -14.10 8.69
C TRP A 15 -15.93 -14.08 7.39
N ALA A 16 -16.24 -15.26 6.84
CA ALA A 16 -17.07 -15.36 5.65
C ALA A 16 -18.46 -14.78 5.92
N VAL A 17 -19.15 -15.21 6.99
CA VAL A 17 -20.49 -14.72 7.33
C VAL A 17 -20.49 -13.21 7.59
N VAL A 18 -19.52 -12.68 8.33
CA VAL A 18 -19.44 -11.23 8.60
C VAL A 18 -19.25 -10.44 7.31
N LEU A 19 -18.35 -10.89 6.43
CA LEU A 19 -18.00 -10.16 5.20
C LEU A 19 -19.01 -10.37 4.05
N THR A 20 -19.68 -11.51 3.95
CA THR A 20 -20.59 -11.79 2.83
C THR A 20 -22.06 -11.64 3.18
N VAL A 21 -22.42 -11.62 4.47
CA VAL A 21 -23.82 -11.55 4.91
C VAL A 21 -24.07 -10.35 5.81
N VAL A 22 -23.36 -10.22 6.93
CA VAL A 22 -23.67 -9.20 7.95
C VAL A 22 -23.46 -7.78 7.42
N LEU A 23 -22.25 -7.47 6.93
CA LEU A 23 -21.94 -6.12 6.44
C LEU A 23 -22.77 -5.73 5.20
N PRO A 24 -22.91 -6.58 4.16
CA PRO A 24 -23.80 -6.29 3.04
C PRO A 24 -25.26 -6.13 3.46
N GLY A 25 -25.74 -6.97 4.39
CA GLY A 25 -27.09 -6.90 4.94
C GLY A 25 -27.37 -5.56 5.65
N LEU A 26 -26.42 -5.07 6.46
CA LEU A 26 -26.52 -3.76 7.11
C LEU A 26 -26.63 -2.60 6.11
N ILE A 27 -25.96 -2.70 4.95
CA ILE A 27 -26.06 -1.70 3.88
C ILE A 27 -27.43 -1.75 3.22
N LEU A 28 -27.90 -2.96 2.86
CA LEU A 28 -29.16 -3.12 2.14
C LEU A 28 -30.40 -2.82 3.01
N GLN A 29 -30.33 -3.00 4.33
CA GLN A 29 -31.43 -2.67 5.25
C GLN A 29 -31.78 -1.18 5.29
N SER A 30 -30.84 -0.30 4.91
CA SER A 30 -31.02 1.14 4.99
C SER A 30 -31.87 1.73 3.86
N HIS A 31 -32.22 0.95 2.83
CA HIS A 31 -32.87 1.46 1.61
C HIS A 31 -34.00 0.56 1.11
N SER A 32 -34.97 1.14 0.40
CA SER A 32 -35.90 0.38 -0.43
C SER A 32 -35.16 -0.13 -1.67
N VAL A 33 -34.71 -1.38 -1.60
CA VAL A 33 -33.85 -1.98 -2.64
C VAL A 33 -34.58 -2.03 -3.99
N GLN A 34 -34.05 -1.30 -4.97
CA GLN A 34 -34.48 -1.43 -6.37
C GLN A 34 -33.69 -2.57 -7.03
N GLY A 35 -34.39 -3.62 -7.45
CA GLY A 35 -33.76 -4.77 -8.10
C GLY A 35 -33.24 -4.41 -9.49
N SER A 36 -31.94 -4.58 -9.73
CA SER A 36 -31.33 -4.43 -11.05
C SER A 36 -30.34 -5.58 -11.34
N ALA A 37 -30.07 -5.85 -12.62
CA ALA A 37 -29.07 -6.84 -13.02
C ALA A 37 -27.67 -6.47 -12.51
N ALA A 38 -27.34 -5.16 -12.51
CA ALA A 38 -26.08 -4.65 -11.96
C ALA A 38 -25.98 -4.94 -10.45
N LEU A 39 -27.06 -4.74 -9.69
CA LEU A 39 -27.10 -5.03 -8.26
C LEU A 39 -26.94 -6.53 -7.97
N ALA A 40 -27.57 -7.40 -8.77
CA ALA A 40 -27.42 -8.85 -8.64
C ALA A 40 -25.97 -9.29 -8.88
N LEU A 41 -25.32 -8.78 -9.93
CA LEU A 41 -23.90 -9.05 -10.20
C LEU A 41 -23.01 -8.45 -9.12
N GLN A 42 -23.37 -7.29 -8.55
CA GLN A 42 -22.64 -6.69 -7.45
C GLN A 42 -22.68 -7.57 -6.20
N GLY A 43 -23.77 -8.30 -5.95
CA GLY A 43 -23.83 -9.34 -4.92
C GLY A 43 -22.78 -10.43 -5.12
N VAL A 44 -22.50 -10.82 -6.37
CA VAL A 44 -21.42 -11.77 -6.70
C VAL A 44 -20.04 -11.18 -6.38
N VAL A 45 -19.81 -9.91 -6.75
CA VAL A 45 -18.56 -9.19 -6.43
C VAL A 45 -18.32 -9.12 -4.92
N VAL A 46 -19.35 -8.80 -4.14
CA VAL A 46 -19.30 -8.78 -2.67
C VAL A 46 -18.97 -10.17 -2.11
N ALA A 47 -19.63 -11.22 -2.60
CA ALA A 47 -19.34 -12.59 -2.18
C ALA A 47 -17.91 -13.03 -2.54
N HIS A 48 -17.43 -12.68 -3.74
CA HIS A 48 -16.08 -12.99 -4.20
C HIS A 48 -15.02 -12.26 -3.36
N THR A 49 -15.13 -10.94 -3.22
CA THR A 49 -14.18 -10.11 -2.44
C THR A 49 -14.20 -10.47 -0.96
N GLY A 50 -15.38 -10.64 -0.35
CA GLY A 50 -15.54 -11.05 1.04
C GLY A 50 -14.98 -12.45 1.31
N GLY A 51 -15.26 -13.41 0.43
CA GLY A 51 -14.70 -14.76 0.50
C GLY A 51 -13.19 -14.78 0.33
N ALA A 52 -12.65 -14.01 -0.61
CA ALA A 52 -11.20 -13.90 -0.83
C ALA A 52 -10.49 -13.23 0.37
N LEU A 53 -11.07 -12.16 0.93
CA LEU A 53 -10.55 -11.51 2.13
C LEU A 53 -10.58 -12.46 3.34
N ALA A 54 -11.66 -13.21 3.54
CA ALA A 54 -11.74 -14.24 4.58
C ALA A 54 -10.63 -15.30 4.43
N ARG A 55 -10.33 -15.74 3.20
CA ARG A 55 -9.21 -16.67 2.93
C ARG A 55 -7.84 -16.07 3.27
N VAL A 56 -7.64 -14.77 3.04
CA VAL A 56 -6.39 -14.08 3.42
C VAL A 56 -6.26 -13.97 4.93
N LEU A 57 -7.32 -13.55 5.61
CA LEU A 57 -7.34 -13.40 7.08
C LEU A 57 -7.08 -14.75 7.76
N THR A 58 -7.61 -15.84 7.22
CA THR A 58 -7.47 -17.18 7.80
C THR A 58 -6.27 -17.98 7.28
N ALA A 59 -5.44 -17.39 6.41
CA ALA A 59 -4.26 -18.05 5.90
C ALA A 59 -3.25 -18.35 7.03
N PRO A 60 -2.52 -19.48 6.95
CA PRO A 60 -1.47 -19.81 7.91
C PRO A 60 -0.26 -18.86 7.78
N THR A 61 -0.15 -18.15 6.66
CA THR A 61 0.93 -17.22 6.34
C THR A 61 0.37 -15.80 6.20
N VAL A 62 1.07 -14.81 6.76
CA VAL A 62 0.68 -13.41 6.61
C VAL A 62 1.08 -12.90 5.23
N ARG A 63 0.07 -12.54 4.44
CA ARG A 63 0.17 -12.03 3.07
C ARG A 63 -0.29 -10.58 3.04
N PHE A 64 0.65 -9.64 3.08
CA PHE A 64 0.36 -8.22 3.20
C PHE A 64 -0.21 -7.66 1.91
N VAL A 65 0.38 -8.00 0.76
CA VAL A 65 -0.08 -7.49 -0.54
C VAL A 65 -1.47 -8.05 -0.85
N ALA A 66 -1.70 -9.33 -0.60
CA ALA A 66 -3.04 -9.89 -0.74
C ALA A 66 -4.05 -9.19 0.18
N PHE A 67 -3.69 -8.90 1.43
CA PHE A 67 -4.56 -8.21 2.37
C PHE A 67 -4.91 -6.78 1.91
N GLY A 68 -3.92 -6.00 1.49
CA GLY A 68 -4.13 -4.65 0.96
C GLY A 68 -5.09 -4.65 -0.23
N PHE A 69 -4.84 -5.51 -1.22
CA PHE A 69 -5.69 -5.67 -2.39
C PHE A 69 -7.13 -6.03 -2.05
N TRP A 70 -7.35 -7.07 -1.25
CA TRP A 70 -8.70 -7.57 -0.99
C TRP A 70 -9.50 -6.68 -0.03
N VAL A 71 -8.85 -5.96 0.89
CA VAL A 71 -9.52 -4.92 1.69
C VAL A 71 -9.97 -3.77 0.80
N PHE A 72 -9.12 -3.31 -0.13
CA PHE A 72 -9.51 -2.28 -1.09
C PHE A 72 -10.71 -2.73 -1.92
N ALA A 73 -10.58 -3.89 -2.57
CA ALA A 73 -11.62 -4.43 -3.43
C ALA A 73 -12.95 -4.63 -2.68
N TYR A 74 -12.89 -5.15 -1.44
CA TYR A 74 -14.09 -5.37 -0.64
C TYR A 74 -14.79 -4.06 -0.24
N VAL A 75 -14.06 -3.05 0.22
CA VAL A 75 -14.67 -1.79 0.68
C VAL A 75 -15.11 -0.90 -0.49
N TRP A 76 -14.20 -0.59 -1.43
CA TRP A 76 -14.46 0.39 -2.49
C TRP A 76 -15.14 -0.17 -3.73
N LEU A 77 -14.96 -1.46 -4.03
CA LEU A 77 -15.54 -2.11 -5.21
C LEU A 77 -16.57 -3.20 -4.86
N GLY A 78 -16.74 -3.51 -3.58
CA GLY A 78 -17.73 -4.46 -3.05
C GLY A 78 -18.87 -3.74 -2.33
N LEU A 79 -18.58 -3.18 -1.16
CA LEU A 79 -19.59 -2.57 -0.29
C LEU A 79 -20.09 -1.21 -0.79
N ALA A 80 -19.19 -0.32 -1.22
CA ALA A 80 -19.61 1.00 -1.69
C ALA A 80 -20.54 0.93 -2.92
N PRO A 81 -20.24 0.14 -3.98
CA PRO A 81 -21.14 0.04 -5.13
C PRO A 81 -22.45 -0.68 -4.79
N LEU A 82 -22.44 -1.57 -3.78
CA LEU A 82 -23.67 -2.19 -3.30
C LEU A 82 -24.63 -1.13 -2.74
N ALA A 83 -24.11 -0.18 -1.96
CA ALA A 83 -24.90 0.95 -1.46
C ALA A 83 -25.37 1.86 -2.61
N MET A 84 -24.47 2.20 -3.53
CA MET A 84 -24.78 3.07 -4.67
C MET A 84 -25.85 2.48 -5.58
N LEU A 85 -25.73 1.21 -5.96
CA LEU A 85 -26.69 0.53 -6.83
C LEU A 85 -28.02 0.23 -6.14
N ALA A 86 -28.03 0.01 -4.82
CA ALA A 86 -29.26 -0.26 -4.08
C ALA A 86 -30.10 1.00 -3.84
N SER A 87 -29.46 2.17 -3.73
CA SER A 87 -30.10 3.46 -3.44
C SER A 87 -30.17 4.42 -4.63
N ASP A 88 -29.55 4.06 -5.76
CA ASP A 88 -29.29 4.93 -6.92
C ASP A 88 -28.68 6.29 -6.56
N THR A 89 -27.92 6.32 -5.46
CA THR A 89 -27.28 7.53 -4.93
C THR A 89 -25.77 7.38 -5.03
N TYR A 90 -25.11 8.40 -5.57
CA TYR A 90 -23.66 8.38 -5.83
C TYR A 90 -23.00 9.66 -5.30
N PRO A 91 -21.71 9.61 -4.93
CA PRO A 91 -20.99 10.74 -4.34
C PRO A 91 -20.94 11.97 -5.22
N TRP A 92 -20.87 11.78 -6.54
CA TRP A 92 -20.84 12.87 -7.51
C TRP A 92 -22.10 12.89 -8.37
N SER A 93 -22.38 14.02 -9.04
CA SER A 93 -23.64 14.24 -9.74
C SER A 93 -23.80 13.50 -11.08
N TYR A 94 -22.72 13.08 -11.74
CA TYR A 94 -22.80 12.34 -13.00
C TYR A 94 -23.56 11.02 -12.81
N ARG A 95 -24.46 10.73 -13.74
CA ARG A 95 -25.27 9.51 -13.75
C ARG A 95 -25.06 8.81 -15.09
N THR A 96 -25.04 7.48 -15.01
CA THR A 96 -24.83 6.62 -16.17
C THR A 96 -26.07 5.78 -16.45
N THR A 97 -26.07 5.07 -17.57
CA THR A 97 -27.15 4.13 -17.91
C THR A 97 -27.04 2.82 -17.11
N GLY A 98 -28.15 2.10 -16.97
CA GLY A 98 -28.15 0.77 -16.35
C GLY A 98 -27.26 -0.26 -17.07
N VAL A 99 -27.05 -0.08 -18.39
CA VAL A 99 -26.15 -0.92 -19.19
C VAL A 99 -24.69 -0.67 -18.81
N THR A 100 -24.29 0.59 -18.73
CA THR A 100 -22.93 0.96 -18.28
C THR A 100 -22.70 0.56 -16.83
N ALA A 101 -23.70 0.71 -15.94
CA ALA A 101 -23.59 0.24 -14.56
C ALA A 101 -23.32 -1.27 -14.50
N LEU A 102 -24.05 -2.09 -15.27
CA LEU A 102 -23.78 -3.52 -15.37
C LEU A 102 -22.39 -3.81 -15.94
N ALA A 103 -21.97 -3.08 -16.99
CA ALA A 103 -20.65 -3.21 -17.58
C ALA A 103 -19.53 -2.87 -16.58
N ALA A 104 -19.71 -1.83 -15.76
CA ALA A 104 -18.76 -1.44 -14.72
C ALA A 104 -18.58 -2.55 -13.68
N VAL A 105 -19.68 -3.14 -13.19
CA VAL A 105 -19.61 -4.29 -12.26
C VAL A 105 -18.91 -5.48 -12.94
N ALA A 106 -19.21 -5.76 -14.21
CA ALA A 106 -18.57 -6.83 -14.96
C ALA A 106 -17.05 -6.61 -15.15
N VAL A 107 -16.62 -5.39 -15.45
CA VAL A 107 -15.19 -5.02 -15.54
C VAL A 107 -14.51 -5.15 -14.19
N VAL A 108 -15.18 -4.75 -13.10
CA VAL A 108 -14.69 -4.96 -11.74
C VAL A 108 -14.44 -6.45 -11.47
N GLU A 109 -15.46 -7.28 -11.68
CA GLU A 109 -15.38 -8.72 -11.45
C GLU A 109 -14.31 -9.39 -12.34
N LEU A 110 -14.21 -8.97 -13.61
CA LEU A 110 -13.18 -9.44 -14.53
C LEU A 110 -11.76 -9.21 -13.98
N GLY A 111 -11.49 -8.00 -13.46
CA GLY A 111 -10.21 -7.70 -12.81
C GLY A 111 -9.96 -8.54 -11.56
N LEU A 112 -10.99 -8.80 -10.74
CA LEU A 112 -10.87 -9.65 -9.55
C LEU A 112 -10.58 -11.12 -9.91
N LEU A 113 -11.25 -11.65 -10.93
CA LEU A 113 -11.00 -13.00 -11.45
C LEU A 113 -9.60 -13.11 -12.04
N ALA A 114 -9.17 -12.12 -12.83
CA ALA A 114 -7.83 -12.06 -13.40
C ALA A 114 -6.75 -12.00 -12.30
N TYR A 115 -6.95 -11.19 -11.24
CA TYR A 115 -6.07 -11.15 -10.09
C TYR A 115 -5.98 -12.51 -9.39
N SER A 116 -7.12 -13.14 -9.10
CA SER A 116 -7.19 -14.48 -8.53
C SER A 116 -6.45 -15.52 -9.40
N ALA A 117 -6.64 -15.48 -10.72
CA ALA A 117 -5.94 -16.34 -11.67
C ALA A 117 -4.41 -16.12 -11.62
N GLY A 118 -3.97 -14.86 -11.63
CA GLY A 118 -2.57 -14.47 -11.48
C GLY A 118 -1.93 -15.01 -10.19
N THR A 119 -2.64 -14.89 -9.06
CA THR A 119 -2.16 -15.45 -7.78
C THR A 119 -2.06 -16.97 -7.81
N ALA A 120 -3.00 -17.67 -8.44
CA ALA A 120 -3.01 -19.12 -8.57
C ALA A 120 -1.89 -19.61 -9.49
N LEU A 121 -1.68 -18.95 -10.63
CA LEU A 121 -0.58 -19.21 -11.57
C LEU A 121 0.78 -19.06 -10.89
N ALA A 122 0.98 -17.99 -10.13
CA ALA A 122 2.21 -17.79 -9.37
C ALA A 122 2.41 -18.84 -8.26
N ALA A 123 1.34 -19.25 -7.57
CA ALA A 123 1.40 -20.29 -6.55
C ALA A 123 1.80 -21.65 -7.14
N ARG A 124 1.20 -22.05 -8.28
CA ARG A 124 1.54 -23.30 -8.98
C ARG A 124 2.99 -23.31 -9.46
N ARG A 125 3.46 -22.19 -10.04
CA ARG A 125 4.85 -22.04 -10.47
C ARG A 125 5.84 -22.16 -9.31
N GLU A 126 5.48 -21.65 -8.13
CA GLU A 126 6.35 -21.76 -6.94
C GLU A 126 6.37 -23.19 -6.38
N GLN A 127 5.25 -23.92 -6.43
CA GLN A 127 5.19 -25.34 -6.03
C GLN A 127 6.03 -26.24 -6.95
N GLY A 128 6.06 -25.95 -8.25
CA GLY A 128 6.89 -26.67 -9.22
C GLY A 128 8.36 -26.23 -9.26
N ARG A 129 8.74 -25.19 -8.50
CA ARG A 129 10.12 -24.68 -8.49
C ARG A 129 11.01 -25.63 -7.69
N ALA A 130 12.07 -26.15 -8.32
CA ALA A 130 13.09 -26.93 -7.62
C ALA A 130 13.70 -26.13 -6.46
N ALA A 131 13.91 -26.79 -5.31
CA ALA A 131 14.46 -26.16 -4.11
C ALA A 131 15.86 -25.54 -4.34
N THR A 132 16.59 -26.02 -5.35
CA THR A 132 17.92 -25.57 -5.75
C THR A 132 17.91 -24.50 -6.85
N ALA A 133 16.74 -24.11 -7.37
CA ALA A 133 16.65 -23.13 -8.44
C ALA A 133 17.22 -21.77 -8.00
N PRO A 134 18.03 -21.10 -8.84
CA PRO A 134 18.66 -19.83 -8.47
C PRO A 134 17.61 -18.76 -8.17
N PRO A 135 17.85 -17.84 -7.21
CA PRO A 135 16.86 -16.83 -6.85
C PRO A 135 16.56 -15.90 -8.02
N GLY A 136 15.26 -15.64 -8.24
CA GLY A 136 14.81 -14.72 -9.29
C GLY A 136 15.26 -13.28 -9.03
N LEU A 137 15.10 -12.39 -10.02
CA LEU A 137 15.48 -10.97 -9.89
C LEU A 137 14.77 -10.30 -8.70
N VAL A 138 13.46 -10.50 -8.55
CA VAL A 138 12.67 -9.94 -7.44
C VAL A 138 13.19 -10.42 -6.09
N GLU A 139 13.55 -11.70 -5.95
CA GLU A 139 14.09 -12.25 -4.72
C GLU A 139 15.50 -11.73 -4.42
N ARG A 140 16.36 -11.57 -5.43
CA ARG A 140 17.68 -10.93 -5.29
C ARG A 140 17.56 -9.48 -4.81
N VAL A 141 16.60 -8.74 -5.35
CA VAL A 141 16.34 -7.35 -4.94
C VAL A 141 15.81 -7.30 -3.51
N LEU A 142 14.76 -8.08 -3.20
CA LEU A 142 14.12 -8.08 -1.88
C LEU A 142 15.00 -8.66 -0.77
N SER A 143 15.97 -9.52 -1.10
CA SER A 143 16.92 -10.09 -0.15
C SER A 143 18.07 -9.16 0.22
N ARG A 144 18.21 -7.99 -0.43
CA ARG A 144 19.21 -6.97 -0.08
C ARG A 144 19.07 -6.56 1.39
N ARG A 145 20.22 -6.23 2.00
CA ARG A 145 20.30 -5.83 3.41
C ARG A 145 20.58 -4.35 3.54
N ILE A 146 19.95 -3.71 4.52
CA ILE A 146 20.22 -2.31 4.86
C ILE A 146 21.69 -2.18 5.28
N ALA A 147 22.39 -1.22 4.66
CA ALA A 147 23.76 -0.89 5.01
C ALA A 147 23.76 0.26 6.05
N PRO A 148 24.36 0.08 7.24
CA PRO A 148 24.33 1.09 8.30
C PRO A 148 24.85 2.46 7.87
N TRP A 149 25.96 2.51 7.11
CA TRP A 149 26.51 3.78 6.64
C TRP A 149 25.58 4.51 5.66
N ARG A 150 24.93 3.78 4.74
CA ARG A 150 23.97 4.38 3.82
C ARG A 150 22.69 4.84 4.52
N LEU A 151 22.32 4.18 5.62
CA LEU A 151 21.23 4.64 6.47
C LEU A 151 21.62 5.94 7.19
N LEU A 152 22.83 6.01 7.75
CA LEU A 152 23.28 7.22 8.43
C LEU A 152 23.37 8.42 7.46
N THR A 153 23.84 8.20 6.23
CA THR A 153 23.81 9.25 5.20
C THR A 153 22.38 9.67 4.86
N LEU A 154 21.43 8.73 4.80
CA LEU A 154 20.01 9.06 4.60
C LEU A 154 19.45 9.90 5.75
N CYS A 155 19.79 9.57 7.01
CA CYS A 155 19.39 10.34 8.18
C CYS A 155 19.92 11.78 8.11
N VAL A 156 21.22 11.94 7.84
CA VAL A 156 21.86 13.27 7.71
C VAL A 156 21.22 14.06 6.57
N LEU A 157 21.02 13.44 5.41
CA LEU A 157 20.38 14.09 4.26
C LEU A 157 18.94 14.50 4.58
N ALA A 158 18.16 13.66 5.27
CA ALA A 158 16.80 13.98 5.65
C ALA A 158 16.75 15.19 6.61
N PHE A 159 17.68 15.29 7.57
CA PHE A 159 17.77 16.46 8.44
C PHE A 159 18.27 17.71 7.72
N ALA A 160 19.24 17.59 6.81
CA ALA A 160 19.71 18.71 6.00
C ALA A 160 18.59 19.26 5.11
N LEU A 161 17.85 18.39 4.42
CA LEU A 161 16.68 18.77 3.62
C LEU A 161 15.58 19.37 4.49
N ALA A 162 15.34 18.83 5.68
CA ALA A 162 14.37 19.40 6.61
C ALA A 162 14.77 20.82 7.02
N ALA A 163 16.02 21.05 7.38
CA ALA A 163 16.52 22.36 7.76
C ALA A 163 16.36 23.38 6.62
N LEU A 164 16.72 23.01 5.39
CA LEU A 164 16.59 23.87 4.21
C LEU A 164 15.13 24.18 3.87
N LEU A 165 14.28 23.16 3.80
CA LEU A 165 12.89 23.31 3.35
C LEU A 165 12.01 23.96 4.41
N ILE A 166 12.21 23.64 5.70
CA ILE A 166 11.45 24.27 6.79
C ILE A 166 11.87 25.73 6.96
N ALA A 167 13.15 26.06 6.79
CA ALA A 167 13.61 27.46 6.86
C ALA A 167 13.13 28.32 5.68
N GLY A 168 12.95 27.71 4.49
CA GLY A 168 12.53 28.42 3.28
C GLY A 168 11.03 28.67 3.14
N GLN A 169 10.16 28.10 4.00
CA GLN A 169 8.71 28.31 3.93
C GLN A 169 8.28 29.53 4.78
N PRO A 170 7.42 30.42 4.25
CA PRO A 170 6.78 31.44 5.07
C PRO A 170 5.94 30.76 6.17
N GLY A 171 6.19 31.10 7.44
CA GLY A 171 5.59 30.42 8.60
C GLY A 171 6.40 29.25 9.17
N ARG A 172 7.53 28.87 8.56
CA ARG A 172 8.49 27.85 9.03
C ARG A 172 7.82 26.53 9.43
N LEU A 173 7.79 26.20 10.72
CA LEU A 173 7.13 25.00 11.24
C LEU A 173 5.61 25.08 11.12
N GLY A 174 5.01 26.28 11.26
CA GLY A 174 3.57 26.49 11.20
C GLY A 174 2.97 26.09 9.84
N ALA A 175 3.72 26.23 8.75
CA ALA A 175 3.29 25.84 7.41
C ALA A 175 3.06 24.32 7.25
N TYR A 176 3.64 23.49 8.13
CA TYR A 176 3.41 22.03 8.18
C TYR A 176 2.26 21.64 9.13
N PHE A 177 1.57 22.63 9.70
CA PHE A 177 0.35 22.45 10.50
C PHE A 177 -0.84 23.25 9.94
N THR A 178 -0.64 24.01 8.85
CA THR A 178 -1.74 24.62 8.09
C THR A 178 -2.50 23.56 7.30
N SER A 179 -3.82 23.76 7.16
CA SER A 179 -4.68 22.86 6.42
C SER A 179 -4.26 22.77 4.94
N ARG A 180 -4.43 21.59 4.34
CA ARG A 180 -4.10 21.36 2.92
C ARG A 180 -4.87 22.31 1.99
N GLN A 181 -6.09 22.69 2.37
CA GLN A 181 -6.93 23.62 1.61
C GLN A 181 -6.28 25.01 1.53
N ALA A 182 -5.86 25.57 2.68
CA ALA A 182 -5.17 26.85 2.73
C ALA A 182 -3.85 26.87 1.92
N ILE A 183 -3.14 25.73 1.85
CA ILE A 183 -1.91 25.61 1.04
C ILE A 183 -2.23 25.57 -0.47
N THR A 184 -3.35 24.96 -0.85
CA THR A 184 -3.77 24.84 -2.26
C THR A 184 -4.34 26.16 -2.77
N GLU A 185 -5.15 26.84 -1.97
CA GLU A 185 -5.77 28.14 -2.30
C GLU A 185 -4.74 29.28 -2.32
N ALA A 186 -3.67 29.19 -1.53
CA ALA A 186 -2.58 30.18 -1.52
C ALA A 186 -1.50 29.95 -2.60
N GLY A 187 -1.63 28.93 -3.47
CA GLY A 187 -0.58 28.50 -4.39
C GLY A 187 -0.83 28.84 -5.86
N GLY A 188 0.01 29.72 -6.45
CA GLY A 188 0.14 29.92 -7.90
C GLY A 188 1.00 28.85 -8.62
N GLU A 189 1.56 29.17 -9.79
CA GLU A 189 2.30 28.28 -10.71
C GLU A 189 3.41 27.40 -10.07
N ASP A 190 3.94 27.77 -8.90
CA ASP A 190 4.96 27.03 -8.13
C ASP A 190 4.45 25.77 -7.38
N SER A 191 3.17 25.43 -7.48
CA SER A 191 2.53 24.34 -6.72
C SER A 191 3.13 22.94 -6.99
N SER A 192 3.58 22.69 -8.23
CA SER A 192 4.14 21.39 -8.65
C SER A 192 5.54 21.13 -8.06
N LEU A 193 6.43 22.11 -8.14
CA LEU A 193 7.77 22.05 -7.53
C LEU A 193 7.68 21.91 -6.02
N ARG A 194 6.80 22.68 -5.36
CA ARG A 194 6.55 22.55 -3.92
C ARG A 194 6.09 21.15 -3.56
N SER A 195 5.15 20.58 -4.31
CA SER A 195 4.68 19.21 -4.08
C SER A 195 5.82 18.20 -4.19
N LEU A 196 6.65 18.28 -5.23
CA LEU A 196 7.83 17.42 -5.41
C LEU A 196 8.82 17.53 -4.24
N LEU A 197 9.17 18.75 -3.84
CA LEU A 197 10.05 19.00 -2.70
C LEU A 197 9.49 18.39 -1.40
N THR A 198 8.19 18.54 -1.18
CA THR A 198 7.55 18.02 0.04
C THR A 198 7.54 16.49 0.05
N TRP A 199 7.40 15.83 -1.10
CA TRP A 199 7.53 14.36 -1.20
C TRP A 199 8.98 13.90 -1.06
N SER A 200 9.94 14.66 -1.60
CA SER A 200 11.38 14.34 -1.48
C SER A 200 11.91 14.43 -0.04
N LEU A 201 11.21 15.12 0.87
CA LEU A 201 11.54 15.12 2.29
C LEU A 201 10.78 14.02 3.05
N SER A 202 9.47 13.93 2.85
CA SER A 202 8.58 12.99 3.57
C SER A 202 8.98 11.53 3.40
N VAL A 203 9.25 11.10 2.17
CA VAL A 203 9.52 9.68 1.87
C VAL A 203 10.88 9.24 2.44
N PRO A 204 11.99 9.98 2.22
CA PRO A 204 13.26 9.68 2.88
C PRO A 204 13.21 9.71 4.40
N ALA A 205 12.53 10.70 5.02
CA ALA A 205 12.40 10.79 6.47
C ALA A 205 11.66 9.58 7.06
N PHE A 206 10.62 9.11 6.38
CA PHE A 206 9.90 7.88 6.74
C PHE A 206 10.82 6.65 6.67
N TRP A 207 11.56 6.49 5.57
CA TRP A 207 12.48 5.37 5.41
C TRP A 207 13.63 5.38 6.41
N ALA A 208 14.15 6.56 6.75
CA ALA A 208 15.18 6.72 7.77
C ALA A 208 14.69 6.20 9.14
N LEU A 209 13.48 6.59 9.56
CA LEU A 209 12.87 6.11 10.80
C LEU A 209 12.64 4.59 10.77
N LEU A 210 11.96 4.10 9.74
CA LEU A 210 11.59 2.68 9.61
C LEU A 210 12.82 1.76 9.57
N ALA A 211 13.85 2.14 8.80
CA ALA A 211 15.08 1.36 8.70
C ALA A 211 15.90 1.40 10.01
N LEU A 212 15.92 2.54 10.73
CA LEU A 212 16.62 2.66 12.02
C LEU A 212 15.98 1.78 13.10
N LEU A 213 14.65 1.66 13.11
CA LEU A 213 13.92 0.76 14.01
C LEU A 213 14.31 -0.71 13.78
N ARG A 214 14.58 -1.08 12.52
CA ARG A 214 14.70 -2.48 12.07
C ARG A 214 16.12 -2.93 11.76
N ILE A 215 17.10 -2.04 11.90
CA ILE A 215 18.51 -2.45 11.86
C ILE A 215 18.79 -3.45 12.99
N PRO A 216 19.43 -4.60 12.68
CA PRO A 216 19.78 -5.59 13.69
C PRO A 216 20.68 -4.97 14.75
N ARG A 217 20.34 -5.19 16.03
CA ARG A 217 21.25 -4.90 17.14
C ARG A 217 22.29 -6.01 17.16
N ARG A 218 23.55 -5.72 16.83
CA ARG A 218 24.64 -6.69 17.02
C ARG A 218 24.94 -6.80 18.52
N PRO A 219 24.80 -7.98 19.15
CA PRO A 219 25.34 -8.21 20.49
C PRO A 219 26.86 -8.02 20.42
N GLY A 220 27.41 -7.15 21.26
CA GLY A 220 28.83 -6.73 21.16
C GLY A 220 29.12 -5.63 20.14
N GLY A 221 28.09 -5.05 19.51
CA GLY A 221 28.24 -3.91 18.60
C GLY A 221 28.75 -2.65 19.30
N ASP A 222 29.49 -1.86 18.53
CA ASP A 222 30.11 -0.60 18.91
C ASP A 222 29.19 0.26 19.80
N ARG A 223 29.67 0.66 20.99
CA ARG A 223 28.90 1.51 21.92
C ARG A 223 28.47 2.80 21.22
N TRP A 224 29.31 3.31 20.33
CA TRP A 224 29.06 4.51 19.54
C TRP A 224 27.82 4.37 18.64
N LEU A 225 27.71 3.30 17.84
CA LEU A 225 26.55 3.05 16.96
C LEU A 225 25.23 2.92 17.74
N ARG A 226 25.28 2.40 18.97
CA ARG A 226 24.12 2.37 19.87
C ARG A 226 23.76 3.78 20.35
N GLY A 227 24.74 4.58 20.77
CA GLY A 227 24.53 5.98 21.18
C GLY A 227 23.92 6.82 20.06
N VAL A 228 24.51 6.77 18.86
CA VAL A 228 24.00 7.47 17.67
C VAL A 228 22.56 7.05 17.36
N ARG A 229 22.23 5.77 17.43
CA ARG A 229 20.85 5.29 17.23
C ARG A 229 19.88 5.87 18.26
N TRP A 230 20.24 5.88 19.54
CA TRP A 230 19.39 6.41 20.61
C TRP A 230 19.19 7.91 20.51
N MET A 231 20.19 8.65 20.00
CA MET A 231 20.08 10.08 19.72
C MET A 231 19.22 10.36 18.48
N LEU A 232 19.41 9.61 17.38
CA LEU A 232 18.70 9.84 16.12
C LEU A 232 17.22 9.44 16.17
N LEU A 233 16.87 8.42 16.96
CA LEU A 233 15.50 7.91 17.01
C LEU A 233 14.47 8.96 17.45
N PRO A 234 14.60 9.66 18.59
CA PRO A 234 13.64 10.69 18.98
C PRO A 234 13.60 11.85 17.97
N LEU A 235 14.75 12.23 17.40
CA LEU A 235 14.84 13.29 16.41
C LEU A 235 14.12 12.92 15.09
N LEU A 236 14.25 11.67 14.64
CA LEU A 236 13.54 11.17 13.45
C LEU A 236 12.04 11.01 13.70
N VAL A 237 11.64 10.66 14.93
CA VAL A 237 10.22 10.64 15.31
C VAL A 237 9.66 12.06 15.23
N ALA A 238 10.33 13.05 15.83
CA ALA A 238 9.90 14.46 15.76
C ALA A 238 9.82 14.95 14.30
N LEU A 239 10.82 14.65 13.47
CA LEU A 239 10.80 14.99 12.05
C LEU A 239 9.61 14.35 11.32
N ASN A 240 9.32 13.08 11.58
CA ASN A 240 8.18 12.41 10.93
C ASN A 240 6.84 12.97 11.42
N VAL A 241 6.72 13.36 12.70
CA VAL A 241 5.50 14.03 13.20
C VAL A 241 5.25 15.34 12.46
N VAL A 242 6.31 16.10 12.13
CA VAL A 242 6.18 17.36 11.37
C VAL A 242 5.91 17.10 9.88
N VAL A 243 6.76 16.31 9.21
CA VAL A 243 6.74 16.20 7.74
C VAL A 243 5.74 15.14 7.24
N ASN A 244 5.34 14.19 8.10
CA ASN A 244 4.36 13.15 7.79
C ASN A 244 3.07 13.30 8.65
N ASN A 245 2.74 14.53 9.02
CA ASN A 245 1.52 14.88 9.76
C ASN A 245 0.24 14.62 8.93
N PRO A 246 -0.80 13.95 9.47
CA PRO A 246 -2.11 13.81 8.82
C PRO A 246 -2.83 15.13 8.49
N ILE A 247 -2.48 16.25 9.13
CA ILE A 247 -3.10 17.56 8.86
C ILE A 247 -2.67 18.10 7.48
N SER A 248 -1.38 18.04 7.18
CA SER A 248 -0.82 18.64 5.95
C SER A 248 -0.55 17.64 4.84
N LYS A 249 -0.51 16.34 5.14
CA LYS A 249 -0.34 15.27 4.14
C LYS A 249 -1.65 14.57 3.82
N PRO A 250 -1.78 14.01 2.59
CA PRO A 250 -2.92 13.18 2.28
C PRO A 250 -3.06 12.04 3.30
N ARG A 251 -4.28 11.82 3.81
CA ARG A 251 -4.59 10.78 4.79
C ARG A 251 -4.15 9.37 4.38
N PHE A 252 -4.15 9.07 3.08
CA PHE A 252 -3.64 7.79 2.59
C PHE A 252 -2.16 7.60 2.94
N TRP A 253 -1.37 8.68 2.89
CA TRP A 253 0.06 8.66 3.20
C TRP A 253 0.28 8.51 4.70
N ALA A 254 -0.41 9.30 5.52
CA ALA A 254 -0.33 9.19 6.97
C ALA A 254 -0.77 7.79 7.46
N GLY A 255 -1.87 7.26 6.91
CA GLY A 255 -2.33 5.90 7.15
C GLY A 255 -1.29 4.85 6.73
N MET A 256 -0.69 4.99 5.54
CA MET A 256 0.38 4.09 5.09
C MET A 256 1.58 4.10 6.04
N VAL A 257 2.05 5.29 6.45
CA VAL A 257 3.17 5.43 7.39
C VAL A 257 2.85 4.75 8.72
N LEU A 258 1.69 5.04 9.29
CA LEU A 258 1.25 4.48 10.57
C LEU A 258 1.12 2.95 10.51
N LEU A 259 0.44 2.42 9.48
CA LEU A 259 0.22 0.98 9.33
C LEU A 259 1.53 0.25 9.04
N THR A 260 2.43 0.84 8.24
CA THR A 260 3.75 0.25 7.99
C THR A 260 4.57 0.20 9.27
N LEU A 261 4.57 1.26 10.08
CA LEU A 261 5.24 1.26 11.38
C LEU A 261 4.62 0.23 12.34
N LEU A 262 3.29 0.13 12.40
CA LEU A 262 2.58 -0.86 13.22
C LEU A 262 2.95 -2.29 12.81
N PHE A 263 2.83 -2.62 11.53
CA PHE A 263 3.18 -3.94 10.99
C PHE A 263 4.69 -4.14 10.80
N SER A 264 5.51 -3.15 11.16
CA SER A 264 6.93 -3.33 11.42
C SER A 264 7.19 -3.97 12.79
N VAL A 265 6.19 -4.27 13.62
CA VAL A 265 6.42 -5.02 14.86
C VAL A 265 6.35 -6.52 14.55
N PRO A 266 7.43 -7.33 14.76
CA PRO A 266 7.42 -8.77 14.46
C PRO A 266 6.28 -9.54 15.12
N ARG A 267 5.87 -9.10 16.33
CA ARG A 267 4.78 -9.74 17.09
C ARG A 267 3.44 -9.60 16.37
N LEU A 268 3.17 -8.45 15.75
CA LEU A 268 1.96 -8.19 14.97
C LEU A 268 1.97 -8.90 13.61
N CYS A 269 3.14 -9.33 13.14
CA CYS A 269 3.30 -10.15 11.94
C CYS A 269 3.02 -11.66 12.16
N ARG A 270 2.61 -12.08 13.36
CA ARG A 270 2.22 -13.47 13.62
C ARG A 270 0.78 -13.70 13.15
N PRO A 271 0.41 -14.88 12.59
CA PRO A 271 -0.92 -15.09 12.03
C PRO A 271 -2.11 -14.82 12.96
N ARG A 272 -1.96 -15.06 14.28
CA ARG A 272 -3.02 -14.74 15.27
C ARG A 272 -3.13 -13.23 15.49
N ALA A 273 -2.00 -12.56 15.76
CA ALA A 273 -1.98 -11.12 15.98
C ALA A 273 -2.41 -10.35 14.72
N PHE A 274 -1.93 -10.79 13.55
CA PHE A 274 -2.29 -10.22 12.25
C PHE A 274 -3.80 -10.22 12.04
N ARG A 275 -4.48 -11.34 12.33
CA ARG A 275 -5.96 -11.42 12.24
C ARG A 275 -6.66 -10.39 13.09
N ILE A 276 -6.25 -10.25 14.35
CA ILE A 276 -6.86 -9.29 15.28
C ILE A 276 -6.59 -7.85 14.80
N SER A 277 -5.34 -7.54 14.45
CA SER A 277 -4.98 -6.21 13.94
C SER A 277 -5.65 -5.89 12.60
N ALA A 278 -5.84 -6.89 11.73
CA ALA A 278 -6.51 -6.71 10.45
C ALA A 278 -8.02 -6.49 10.66
N ALA A 279 -8.63 -7.18 11.62
CA ALA A 279 -10.01 -6.95 12.03
C ALA A 279 -10.20 -5.51 12.54
N ALA A 280 -9.32 -5.09 13.46
CA ALA A 280 -9.31 -3.74 13.99
C ALA A 280 -9.08 -2.70 12.89
N LEU A 281 -8.22 -3.00 11.90
CA LEU A 281 -7.99 -2.12 10.76
C LEU A 281 -9.22 -1.99 9.86
N ILE A 282 -9.88 -3.10 9.53
CA ILE A 282 -11.11 -3.07 8.72
C ILE A 282 -12.20 -2.29 9.47
N ALA A 283 -12.36 -2.52 10.78
CA ALA A 283 -13.29 -1.75 11.60
C ALA A 283 -12.92 -0.26 11.64
N ALA A 284 -11.66 0.09 11.85
CA ALA A 284 -11.20 1.47 11.82
C ALA A 284 -11.43 2.12 10.45
N LEU A 285 -11.24 1.38 9.37
CA LEU A 285 -11.46 1.87 8.01
C LEU A 285 -12.96 2.12 7.71
N LEU A 286 -13.85 1.31 8.26
CA LEU A 286 -15.30 1.45 8.07
C LEU A 286 -15.90 2.50 9.01
N PHE A 287 -15.45 2.60 10.25
CA PHE A 287 -16.13 3.38 11.29
C PHE A 287 -15.35 4.62 11.76
N VAL A 288 -14.04 4.70 11.53
CA VAL A 288 -13.20 5.82 12.04
C VAL A 288 -12.69 6.70 10.90
N PHE A 289 -12.19 6.09 9.83
CA PHE A 289 -11.65 6.79 8.66
C PHE A 289 -12.57 7.86 8.07
N PRO A 290 -13.90 7.65 7.95
CA PRO A 290 -14.81 8.64 7.37
C PRO A 290 -14.90 9.93 8.17
N TYR A 291 -14.68 9.85 9.49
CA TYR A 291 -14.68 11.01 10.39
C TYR A 291 -13.32 11.69 10.50
N SER A 292 -12.29 11.19 9.78
CA SER A 292 -10.94 11.77 9.83
C SER A 292 -10.85 13.15 9.18
N ASP A 293 -11.83 13.53 8.35
CA ASP A 293 -11.90 14.86 7.71
C ASP A 293 -12.26 15.99 8.68
N TYR A 294 -12.77 15.67 9.89
CA TYR A 294 -13.03 16.65 10.96
C TYR A 294 -11.79 17.49 11.32
N PHE A 295 -10.59 16.90 11.22
CA PHE A 295 -9.34 17.58 11.56
C PHE A 295 -8.77 18.44 10.42
N ARG A 296 -9.43 18.49 9.26
CA ARG A 296 -8.88 19.08 8.04
C ARG A 296 -9.49 20.43 7.65
N TYR A 297 -10.75 20.66 7.97
CA TYR A 297 -11.46 21.89 7.64
C TYR A 297 -11.50 22.86 8.83
N SER A 298 -11.38 24.15 8.54
CA SER A 298 -11.45 25.23 9.53
C SER A 298 -12.87 25.40 10.07
N ASP A 299 -13.87 25.17 9.22
CA ASP A 299 -15.29 25.15 9.58
C ASP A 299 -15.65 23.74 10.05
N ARG A 300 -15.77 23.60 11.37
CA ARG A 300 -16.08 22.31 12.01
C ARG A 300 -17.58 22.16 12.10
N GLU A 301 -18.17 21.43 11.16
CA GLU A 301 -19.55 20.97 11.30
C GLU A 301 -19.68 19.92 12.41
N ALA A 302 -20.88 19.80 12.97
CA ALA A 302 -21.18 18.79 13.98
C ALA A 302 -20.98 17.38 13.39
N ILE A 303 -20.31 16.50 14.13
CA ILE A 303 -20.12 15.10 13.70
C ILE A 303 -21.48 14.40 13.72
N SER A 304 -22.12 14.28 12.56
CA SER A 304 -23.30 13.44 12.38
C SER A 304 -22.86 11.99 12.17
N VAL A 305 -23.26 11.09 13.06
CA VAL A 305 -23.02 9.65 12.87
C VAL A 305 -24.01 9.15 11.81
N VAL A 306 -23.52 8.96 10.59
CA VAL A 306 -24.31 8.49 9.45
C VAL A 306 -24.21 6.97 9.30
N SER A 307 -25.18 6.37 8.61
CA SER A 307 -25.13 4.95 8.27
C SER A 307 -23.97 4.65 7.31
N LEU A 308 -23.48 3.40 7.28
CA LEU A 308 -22.45 2.99 6.32
C LEU A 308 -22.89 3.21 4.87
N SER A 309 -24.17 3.03 4.60
CA SER A 309 -24.74 3.19 3.27
C SER A 309 -24.69 4.65 2.82
N GLU A 310 -25.18 5.56 3.66
CA GLU A 310 -25.13 7.01 3.42
C GLU A 310 -23.69 7.50 3.26
N GLN A 311 -22.77 6.98 4.07
CA GLN A 311 -21.35 7.31 3.96
C GLN A 311 -20.74 6.91 2.62
N PHE A 312 -21.06 5.72 2.12
CA PHE A 312 -20.57 5.25 0.82
C PHE A 312 -21.16 6.02 -0.36
N THR A 313 -22.36 6.59 -0.21
CA THR A 313 -23.06 7.29 -1.30
C THR A 313 -22.86 8.80 -1.28
N THR A 314 -22.43 9.40 -0.17
CA THR A 314 -22.24 10.86 -0.05
C THR A 314 -20.78 11.28 -0.06
N ASN A 315 -19.88 10.45 0.47
CA ASN A 315 -18.48 10.82 0.56
C ASN A 315 -17.76 10.51 -0.76
N GLY A 316 -17.20 11.56 -1.39
CA GLY A 316 -16.38 11.48 -2.62
C GLY A 316 -15.19 10.53 -2.52
N ASP A 317 -14.88 10.04 -1.32
CA ASP A 317 -13.84 9.05 -1.11
C ASP A 317 -14.16 7.61 -1.47
N TYR A 318 -15.42 7.34 -1.76
CA TYR A 318 -15.88 6.05 -2.23
C TYR A 318 -16.23 6.06 -3.72
N ASP A 319 -15.82 7.11 -4.45
CA ASP A 319 -16.11 7.34 -5.86
C ASP A 319 -15.50 6.35 -6.86
N ALA A 320 -14.65 5.42 -6.42
CA ALA A 320 -13.91 4.51 -7.30
C ALA A 320 -14.82 3.79 -8.31
N TYR A 321 -15.94 3.22 -7.87
CA TYR A 321 -16.87 2.55 -8.78
C TYR A 321 -17.58 3.51 -9.74
N GLN A 322 -17.98 4.68 -9.25
CA GLN A 322 -18.57 5.71 -10.10
C GLN A 322 -17.60 6.14 -11.20
N GLN A 323 -16.30 6.22 -10.90
CA GLN A 323 -15.27 6.53 -11.89
C GLN A 323 -15.07 5.40 -12.91
N VAL A 324 -15.32 4.13 -12.54
CA VAL A 324 -15.39 3.04 -13.53
C VAL A 324 -16.56 3.23 -14.48
N GLN A 325 -17.73 3.64 -13.98
CA GLN A 325 -18.89 3.93 -14.84
C GLN A 325 -18.59 5.10 -15.79
N THR A 326 -18.17 6.24 -15.25
CA THR A 326 -17.84 7.45 -16.02
C THR A 326 -16.78 7.17 -17.09
N GLY A 327 -15.74 6.41 -16.78
CA GLY A 327 -14.73 6.09 -17.77
C GLY A 327 -15.17 5.09 -18.84
N ILE A 328 -16.15 4.21 -18.56
CA ILE A 328 -16.70 3.35 -19.61
C ILE A 328 -17.53 4.19 -20.58
N ASP A 329 -18.34 5.13 -20.07
CA ASP A 329 -19.06 6.06 -20.94
C ASP A 329 -18.09 6.89 -21.79
N HIS A 330 -17.05 7.46 -21.16
CA HIS A 330 -15.98 8.16 -21.89
C HIS A 330 -15.32 7.28 -22.96
N ALA A 331 -15.04 6.01 -22.67
CA ALA A 331 -14.47 5.09 -23.65
C ALA A 331 -15.41 4.75 -24.81
N ASN A 332 -16.73 4.76 -24.57
CA ASN A 332 -17.73 4.52 -25.59
C ASN A 332 -17.87 5.73 -26.52
N ASP A 333 -17.76 6.94 -25.96
CA ASP A 333 -17.92 8.19 -26.71
C ASP A 333 -16.63 8.60 -27.45
N ASP A 334 -15.49 8.56 -26.77
CA ASP A 334 -14.20 9.08 -27.28
C ASP A 334 -13.22 7.96 -27.70
N GLY A 335 -13.54 6.70 -27.42
CA GLY A 335 -12.68 5.54 -27.71
C GLY A 335 -11.60 5.26 -26.66
N PHE A 336 -10.72 4.30 -26.97
CA PHE A 336 -9.60 3.92 -26.09
C PHE A 336 -8.38 4.82 -26.27
N SER A 337 -7.61 5.00 -25.20
CA SER A 337 -6.37 5.79 -25.14
C SER A 337 -5.15 4.92 -24.78
N PRO A 338 -4.66 4.06 -25.69
CA PRO A 338 -3.53 3.15 -25.42
C PRO A 338 -2.23 3.87 -25.07
N GLN A 339 -2.01 5.08 -25.59
CA GLN A 339 -0.83 5.90 -25.32
C GLN A 339 -0.69 6.27 -23.83
N ASN A 340 -1.80 6.28 -23.07
CA ASN A 340 -1.80 6.64 -21.66
C ASN A 340 -1.03 5.62 -20.80
N VAL A 341 -0.79 4.40 -21.29
CA VAL A 341 0.02 3.38 -20.61
C VAL A 341 1.46 3.84 -20.35
N PHE A 342 1.99 4.74 -21.20
CA PHE A 342 3.35 5.25 -21.09
C PHE A 342 3.50 6.40 -20.09
N GLY A 343 2.39 7.03 -19.69
CA GLY A 343 2.39 8.16 -18.76
C GLY A 343 3.06 7.81 -17.42
N PRO A 344 2.59 6.79 -16.68
CA PRO A 344 3.16 6.42 -15.38
C PRO A 344 4.65 6.01 -15.41
N PRO A 345 5.15 5.15 -16.32
CA PRO A 345 6.57 4.79 -16.34
C PRO A 345 7.48 5.95 -16.80
N LEU A 346 6.98 6.86 -17.64
CA LEU A 346 7.72 8.02 -18.13
C LEU A 346 7.32 9.33 -17.43
N PHE A 347 6.75 9.23 -16.22
CA PHE A 347 6.21 10.39 -15.51
C PHE A 347 7.27 11.46 -15.21
N MET A 348 8.56 11.09 -15.17
CA MET A 348 9.67 12.01 -14.93
C MET A 348 9.99 12.90 -16.14
N VAL A 349 9.55 12.52 -17.34
CA VAL A 349 9.77 13.32 -18.55
C VAL A 349 8.97 14.63 -18.41
N PRO A 350 9.62 15.81 -18.45
CA PRO A 350 8.94 17.10 -18.37
C PRO A 350 8.05 17.32 -19.60
N ARG A 351 6.96 18.08 -19.43
CA ARG A 351 6.05 18.43 -20.54
C ARG A 351 6.72 19.25 -21.65
N SER A 352 7.84 19.93 -21.36
CA SER A 352 8.63 20.63 -22.38
C SER A 352 9.33 19.68 -23.35
N MET A 353 9.64 18.44 -22.93
CA MET A 353 10.25 17.41 -23.78
C MET A 353 9.24 16.42 -24.34
N TRP A 354 8.05 16.33 -23.73
CA TRP A 354 6.93 15.52 -24.20
C TRP A 354 5.62 16.30 -24.04
N PRO A 355 5.30 17.19 -25.01
CA PRO A 355 4.08 18.00 -24.96
C PRO A 355 2.80 17.15 -24.91
N GLU A 356 2.80 15.99 -25.59
CA GLU A 356 1.67 15.05 -25.65
C GLU A 356 1.61 14.10 -24.46
N LYS A 357 2.32 14.40 -23.36
CA LYS A 357 2.28 13.58 -22.14
C LYS A 357 0.84 13.46 -21.64
N PRO A 358 0.35 12.23 -21.40
CA PRO A 358 -0.99 11.99 -20.89
C PRO A 358 -1.31 12.85 -19.67
N GLU A 359 -2.53 13.38 -19.65
CA GLU A 359 -3.08 13.99 -18.46
C GLU A 359 -3.42 12.91 -17.41
N ASP A 360 -3.57 13.34 -16.16
CA ASP A 360 -4.05 12.47 -15.10
C ASP A 360 -5.47 11.98 -15.42
N THR A 361 -5.68 10.66 -15.41
CA THR A 361 -6.97 10.07 -15.79
C THR A 361 -8.12 10.60 -14.94
N GLY A 362 -7.90 10.89 -13.65
CA GLY A 362 -8.93 11.43 -12.78
C GLY A 362 -9.38 12.83 -13.21
N ILE A 363 -8.45 13.65 -13.71
CA ILE A 363 -8.75 14.97 -14.29
C ILE A 363 -9.53 14.82 -15.59
N THR A 364 -9.12 13.90 -16.48
CA THR A 364 -9.82 13.65 -17.74
C THR A 364 -11.28 13.24 -17.51
N LEU A 365 -11.52 12.28 -16.60
CA LEU A 365 -12.86 11.84 -16.27
C LEU A 365 -13.68 12.94 -15.57
N ALA A 366 -13.05 13.77 -14.75
CA ALA A 366 -13.73 14.91 -14.13
C ALA A 366 -14.25 15.91 -15.15
N ARG A 367 -13.43 16.25 -16.15
CA ARG A 367 -13.81 17.18 -17.23
C ARG A 367 -14.89 16.60 -18.12
N TYR A 368 -14.77 15.32 -18.46
CA TYR A 368 -15.80 14.61 -19.22
C TYR A 368 -17.16 14.64 -18.49
N ALA A 369 -17.15 14.43 -17.17
CA ALA A 369 -18.34 14.51 -16.33
C ALA A 369 -18.83 15.95 -16.03
N GLY A 370 -18.12 16.99 -16.48
CA GLY A 370 -18.48 18.39 -16.27
C GLY A 370 -18.27 18.90 -14.84
N TYR A 371 -17.37 18.29 -14.07
CA TYR A 371 -17.11 18.70 -12.69
C TYR A 371 -16.09 19.84 -12.59
N GLU A 372 -16.30 20.75 -11.65
CA GLU A 372 -15.30 21.78 -11.31
C GLU A 372 -14.16 21.21 -10.44
N PHE A 373 -14.46 20.18 -9.65
CA PHE A 373 -13.50 19.49 -8.81
C PHE A 373 -12.81 18.35 -9.58
N HIS A 374 -11.51 18.51 -9.84
CA HIS A 374 -10.75 17.59 -10.69
C HIS A 374 -9.94 16.52 -9.94
N ASN A 375 -9.88 16.57 -8.61
CA ASN A 375 -9.10 15.61 -7.81
C ASN A 375 -9.94 14.36 -7.48
N LEU A 376 -10.36 13.65 -8.52
CA LEU A 376 -11.16 12.43 -8.43
C LEU A 376 -10.27 11.19 -8.44
N SER A 377 -10.86 10.05 -8.07
CA SER A 377 -10.16 8.77 -8.26
C SER A 377 -10.13 8.36 -9.73
N ALA A 378 -9.17 7.50 -10.07
CA ALA A 378 -9.11 6.81 -11.34
C ALA A 378 -8.59 5.41 -11.04
N PRO A 379 -9.46 4.50 -10.58
CA PRO A 379 -9.00 3.20 -10.12
C PRO A 379 -8.32 2.44 -11.24
N LEU A 380 -7.39 1.55 -10.88
CA LEU A 380 -6.59 0.80 -11.86
C LEU A 380 -7.46 -0.01 -12.85
N TRP A 381 -8.68 -0.38 -12.45
CA TRP A 381 -9.69 -0.99 -13.32
C TRP A 381 -10.02 -0.11 -14.51
N ILE A 382 -10.36 1.15 -14.29
CA ILE A 382 -10.76 2.03 -15.38
C ILE A 382 -9.57 2.52 -16.18
N GLU A 383 -8.43 2.81 -15.54
CA GLU A 383 -7.23 3.19 -16.29
C GLU A 383 -6.78 2.08 -17.25
N SER A 384 -6.75 0.84 -16.78
CA SER A 384 -6.40 -0.29 -17.66
C SER A 384 -7.45 -0.54 -18.73
N TYR A 385 -8.74 -0.36 -18.43
CA TYR A 385 -9.81 -0.43 -19.43
C TYR A 385 -9.66 0.65 -20.50
N LEU A 386 -9.31 1.88 -20.14
CA LEU A 386 -9.09 2.95 -21.11
C LEU A 386 -7.90 2.67 -22.04
N TRP A 387 -6.93 1.84 -21.65
CA TRP A 387 -5.80 1.52 -22.53
C TRP A 387 -6.18 0.61 -23.70
N ALA A 388 -6.94 -0.46 -23.45
CA ALA A 388 -7.30 -1.44 -24.49
C ALA A 388 -8.54 -2.29 -24.13
N GLY A 389 -9.48 -1.72 -23.38
CA GLY A 389 -10.68 -2.38 -22.92
C GLY A 389 -10.42 -3.56 -21.96
N PRO A 390 -11.29 -4.59 -21.98
CA PRO A 390 -11.23 -5.74 -21.07
C PRO A 390 -9.88 -6.50 -21.10
N PHE A 391 -9.20 -6.53 -22.24
CA PHE A 391 -7.93 -7.27 -22.38
C PHE A 391 -6.81 -6.68 -21.53
N ALA A 392 -6.71 -5.36 -21.47
CA ALA A 392 -5.74 -4.68 -20.62
C ALA A 392 -6.05 -4.89 -19.14
N VAL A 393 -7.33 -4.87 -18.75
CA VAL A 393 -7.77 -5.20 -17.38
C VAL A 393 -7.29 -6.61 -17.00
N ILE A 394 -7.55 -7.62 -17.84
CA ILE A 394 -7.11 -9.00 -17.58
C ILE A 394 -5.60 -9.08 -17.42
N ALA A 395 -4.85 -8.47 -18.35
CA ALA A 395 -3.39 -8.52 -18.33
C ALA A 395 -2.81 -7.85 -17.07
N VAL A 396 -3.25 -6.63 -16.74
CA VAL A 396 -2.78 -5.87 -15.59
C VAL A 396 -3.06 -6.60 -14.28
N PHE A 397 -4.30 -7.06 -14.07
CA PHE A 397 -4.66 -7.71 -12.81
C PHE A 397 -4.06 -9.11 -12.67
N CYS A 398 -3.91 -9.87 -13.77
CA CYS A 398 -3.18 -11.13 -13.74
C CYS A 398 -1.71 -10.93 -13.35
N LEU A 399 -1.05 -9.91 -13.90
CA LEU A 399 0.33 -9.55 -13.53
C LEU A 399 0.41 -9.08 -12.07
N LEU A 400 -0.53 -8.24 -11.61
CA LEU A 400 -0.58 -7.75 -10.25
C LEU A 400 -0.79 -8.88 -9.24
N GLY A 401 -1.68 -9.83 -9.55
CA GLY A 401 -1.92 -11.04 -8.74
C GLY A 401 -0.71 -11.95 -8.67
N ALA A 402 -0.04 -12.18 -9.81
CA ALA A 402 1.18 -12.97 -9.86
C ALA A 402 2.33 -12.30 -9.09
N PHE A 403 2.49 -10.99 -9.22
CA PHE A 403 3.47 -10.19 -8.49
C PHE A 403 3.20 -10.20 -6.99
N GLY A 404 1.98 -9.90 -6.57
CA GLY A 404 1.60 -9.86 -5.16
C GLY A 404 1.82 -11.20 -4.46
N ARG A 405 1.43 -12.31 -5.10
CA ARG A 405 1.69 -13.66 -4.58
C ARG A 405 3.18 -13.91 -4.37
N ARG A 406 4.02 -13.59 -5.36
CA ARG A 406 5.48 -13.79 -5.31
C ARG A 406 6.13 -12.96 -4.21
N VAL A 407 5.77 -11.68 -4.10
CA VAL A 407 6.34 -10.76 -3.11
C VAL A 407 6.00 -11.20 -1.69
N ASP A 408 4.75 -11.62 -1.45
CA ASP A 408 4.33 -12.14 -0.14
C ASP A 408 5.07 -13.43 0.23
N ASP A 409 5.27 -14.36 -0.72
CA ASP A 409 6.04 -15.59 -0.47
C ASP A 409 7.52 -15.31 -0.16
N ILE A 410 8.17 -14.45 -0.95
CA ILE A 410 9.56 -14.05 -0.72
C ILE A 410 9.69 -13.42 0.67
N ARG A 411 8.80 -12.49 1.03
CA ARG A 411 8.80 -11.86 2.35
C ARG A 411 8.56 -12.89 3.46
N HIS A 412 7.67 -13.85 3.25
CA HIS A 412 7.41 -14.91 4.23
C HIS A 412 8.65 -15.76 4.50
N ARG A 413 9.44 -16.10 3.47
CA ARG A 413 10.72 -16.82 3.60
C ARG A 413 11.82 -16.00 4.27
N LEU A 414 11.84 -14.69 3.99
CA LEU A 414 12.89 -13.79 4.48
C LEU A 414 12.55 -13.11 5.81
N ARG A 415 11.35 -13.35 6.39
CA ARG A 415 10.84 -12.62 7.56
C ARG A 415 11.74 -12.68 8.80
N ASP A 416 12.46 -13.78 8.97
CA ASP A 416 13.31 -14.04 10.13
C ASP A 416 14.74 -13.51 9.92
N ARG A 417 15.06 -13.03 8.71
CA ARG A 417 16.36 -12.45 8.38
C ARG A 417 16.38 -10.97 8.73
N ALA A 418 17.19 -10.61 9.72
CA ALA A 418 17.29 -9.23 10.18
C ALA A 418 17.92 -8.29 9.13
N GLY A 419 17.37 -7.07 9.02
CA GLY A 419 17.87 -6.02 8.13
C GLY A 419 17.58 -6.22 6.64
N VAL A 420 16.77 -7.22 6.25
CA VAL A 420 16.39 -7.46 4.85
C VAL A 420 15.26 -6.53 4.44
N ILE A 421 15.39 -5.89 3.26
CA ILE A 421 14.42 -4.88 2.80
C ILE A 421 13.02 -5.45 2.57
N ALA A 422 12.89 -6.74 2.24
CA ALA A 422 11.59 -7.42 2.10
C ALA A 422 10.68 -7.21 3.33
N THR A 423 11.26 -7.19 4.53
CA THR A 423 10.51 -7.04 5.78
C THR A 423 9.92 -5.65 6.00
N LEU A 424 10.41 -4.66 5.24
CA LEU A 424 10.00 -3.25 5.31
C LEU A 424 9.20 -2.83 4.08
N LEU A 425 9.74 -3.11 2.89
CA LEU A 425 9.17 -2.69 1.61
C LEU A 425 7.85 -3.38 1.30
N VAL A 426 7.67 -4.64 1.68
CA VAL A 426 6.43 -5.37 1.37
C VAL A 426 5.24 -4.85 2.18
N PRO A 427 5.33 -4.66 3.51
CA PRO A 427 4.27 -3.96 4.25
C PRO A 427 4.03 -2.53 3.74
N ALA A 428 5.10 -1.77 3.45
CA ALA A 428 4.98 -0.41 2.93
C ALA A 428 4.20 -0.36 1.61
N PHE A 429 4.56 -1.23 0.67
CA PHE A 429 3.87 -1.38 -0.61
C PHE A 429 2.42 -1.84 -0.43
N ALA A 430 2.15 -2.78 0.48
CA ALA A 430 0.80 -3.29 0.71
C ALA A 430 -0.18 -2.22 1.21
N PHE A 431 0.26 -1.28 2.06
CA PHE A 431 -0.59 -0.18 2.50
C PHE A 431 -0.64 0.97 1.50
N TYR A 432 0.47 1.23 0.80
CA TYR A 432 0.46 2.12 -0.37
C TYR A 432 -0.45 1.59 -1.48
N GLN A 433 -0.70 0.28 -1.53
CA GLN A 433 -1.56 -0.34 -2.52
C GLN A 433 -2.98 0.24 -2.53
N MET A 434 -3.47 0.76 -1.39
CA MET A 434 -4.78 1.42 -1.31
C MET A 434 -4.89 2.62 -2.27
N VAL A 435 -3.86 3.49 -2.28
CA VAL A 435 -3.82 4.60 -3.24
C VAL A 435 -3.43 4.13 -4.63
N PHE A 436 -2.63 3.05 -4.74
CA PHE A 436 -2.26 2.47 -6.03
C PHE A 436 -3.43 1.89 -6.81
N LEU A 437 -4.40 1.30 -6.12
CA LEU A 437 -5.58 0.73 -6.75
C LEU A 437 -6.68 1.78 -6.99
N ARG A 438 -6.66 2.89 -6.23
CA ARG A 438 -7.69 3.94 -6.26
C ARG A 438 -7.31 5.14 -7.12
N GLY A 439 -6.14 5.70 -6.89
CA GLY A 439 -5.71 6.96 -7.51
C GLY A 439 -5.18 6.73 -8.91
N SER A 440 -5.12 7.81 -9.70
CA SER A 440 -4.51 7.73 -11.02
C SER A 440 -3.05 7.31 -10.92
N LEU A 441 -2.62 6.38 -11.79
CA LEU A 441 -1.24 5.88 -11.80
C LEU A 441 -0.24 7.01 -12.01
N LEU A 442 -0.60 8.05 -12.78
CA LEU A 442 0.28 9.18 -13.06
C LEU A 442 0.54 10.02 -11.80
N ALA A 443 -0.50 10.39 -11.05
CA ALA A 443 -0.36 11.15 -9.79
C ALA A 443 0.47 10.41 -8.73
N ILE A 444 0.39 9.09 -8.70
CA ILE A 444 1.04 8.27 -7.67
C ILE A 444 2.44 7.78 -8.08
N ALA A 445 2.82 7.88 -9.36
CA ALA A 445 4.08 7.35 -9.87
C ALA A 445 5.32 7.94 -9.15
N GLY A 446 5.30 9.23 -8.83
CA GLY A 446 6.36 9.92 -8.10
C GLY A 446 6.61 9.35 -6.70
N PRO A 447 5.60 9.42 -5.79
CA PRO A 447 5.72 8.84 -4.46
C PRO A 447 6.02 7.34 -4.48
N LEU A 448 5.45 6.56 -5.41
CA LEU A 448 5.75 5.13 -5.57
C LEU A 448 7.22 4.89 -5.93
N THR A 449 7.76 5.70 -6.84
CA THR A 449 9.17 5.62 -7.23
C THR A 449 10.09 5.86 -6.03
N LEU A 450 9.81 6.89 -5.22
CA LEU A 450 10.57 7.13 -3.99
C LEU A 450 10.39 6.01 -2.96
N LEU A 451 9.18 5.46 -2.84
CA LEU A 451 8.88 4.34 -1.94
C LEU A 451 9.75 3.11 -2.25
N VAL A 452 10.05 2.87 -3.53
CA VAL A 452 10.89 1.75 -3.98
C VAL A 452 12.38 2.12 -4.05
N ALA A 453 12.73 3.30 -4.56
CA ALA A 453 14.12 3.69 -4.81
C ALA A 453 14.91 3.91 -3.51
N VAL A 454 14.33 4.59 -2.52
CA VAL A 454 15.02 4.89 -1.25
C VAL A 454 15.51 3.62 -0.53
N PRO A 455 14.69 2.58 -0.29
CA PRO A 455 15.17 1.34 0.34
C PRO A 455 16.20 0.60 -0.52
N LEU A 456 16.17 0.75 -1.84
CA LEU A 456 17.20 0.19 -2.74
C LEU A 456 18.52 0.95 -2.65
N LEU A 457 18.50 2.27 -2.49
CA LEU A 457 19.71 3.08 -2.32
C LEU A 457 20.40 2.75 -1.00
N ILE A 458 19.65 2.64 0.11
CA ILE A 458 20.21 2.32 1.43
C ILE A 458 20.55 0.85 1.65
N SER A 459 20.34 -0.02 0.65
CA SER A 459 20.60 -1.45 0.76
C SER A 459 21.73 -1.94 -0.13
N THR A 460 22.35 -3.04 0.27
CA THR A 460 23.46 -3.69 -0.43
C THR A 460 23.14 -5.16 -0.74
N PRO A 461 23.68 -5.72 -1.84
CA PRO A 461 23.56 -7.14 -2.12
C PRO A 461 24.13 -8.00 -1.00
N THR A 462 23.42 -9.08 -0.65
CA THR A 462 23.77 -9.99 0.46
C THR A 462 25.19 -10.56 0.35
N ALA A 463 25.70 -10.80 -0.87
CA ALA A 463 27.06 -11.29 -1.11
C ALA A 463 28.18 -10.32 -0.71
N ARG A 464 27.87 -9.02 -0.58
CA ARG A 464 28.84 -7.97 -0.19
C ARG A 464 28.79 -7.67 1.31
N ALA A 465 27.68 -7.98 1.99
CA ALA A 465 27.49 -7.71 3.41
C ALA A 465 28.34 -8.62 4.32
N SER A 466 28.84 -9.75 3.81
CA SER A 466 29.78 -10.66 4.48
C SER A 466 31.25 -10.25 4.36
N ARG A 467 31.60 -9.21 3.57
CA ARG A 467 32.97 -8.71 3.41
C ARG A 467 33.42 -7.72 4.48
N PHE A 468 32.57 -7.37 5.44
CA PHE A 468 33.07 -6.77 6.67
C PHE A 468 33.66 -7.89 7.54
N PRO A 469 34.97 -7.88 7.85
CA PRO A 469 35.60 -8.96 8.58
C PRO A 469 34.86 -9.14 9.91
N SER A 470 34.28 -10.32 10.10
CA SER A 470 34.06 -10.80 11.45
C SER A 470 35.45 -10.99 12.04
N THR A 471 35.88 -10.13 12.95
CA THR A 471 36.99 -10.42 13.88
C THR A 471 36.56 -11.52 14.86
N ALA A 472 36.05 -12.63 14.33
CA ALA A 472 36.02 -13.87 15.08
C ALA A 472 37.45 -14.39 15.02
N MET A 473 38.18 -14.28 16.13
CA MET A 473 39.43 -14.99 16.29
C MET A 473 39.21 -16.46 15.94
N PRO A 474 40.16 -17.11 15.25
CA PRO A 474 40.12 -18.56 15.09
C PRO A 474 39.99 -19.17 16.48
N THR A 475 38.97 -19.98 16.68
CA THR A 475 38.88 -20.87 17.84
C THR A 475 40.18 -21.66 17.92
N ALA A 476 40.91 -21.49 19.03
CA ALA A 476 42.14 -22.21 19.28
C ALA A 476 41.91 -23.72 19.09
N PRO A 477 42.86 -24.45 18.49
CA PRO A 477 42.73 -25.89 18.33
C PRO A 477 42.60 -26.54 19.72
N ASN A 478 41.62 -27.43 19.85
CA ASN A 478 41.42 -28.25 21.04
C ASN A 478 42.76 -28.92 21.40
N ARG A 479 43.34 -28.56 22.55
CA ARG A 479 44.44 -29.30 23.13
C ARG A 479 43.92 -30.69 23.49
N HIS A 480 44.44 -31.71 22.81
CA HIS A 480 44.29 -33.10 23.22
C HIS A 480 44.74 -33.24 24.68
N ALA A 481 43.89 -33.85 25.50
CA ALA A 481 44.25 -34.23 26.86
C ALA A 481 45.40 -35.25 26.79
N SER A 482 46.55 -34.90 27.33
CA SER A 482 47.69 -35.78 27.54
C SER A 482 47.34 -36.82 28.60
N ILE A 483 47.42 -38.10 28.23
CA ILE A 483 47.36 -39.25 29.14
C ILE A 483 48.58 -39.18 30.07
N PRO A 484 48.44 -39.25 31.41
CA PRO A 484 49.58 -39.40 32.30
C PRO A 484 50.07 -40.84 32.24
N GLY A 485 51.17 -41.07 31.53
CA GLY A 485 52.00 -42.25 31.71
C GLY A 485 52.91 -42.04 32.92
N THR A 486 52.73 -42.84 33.97
CA THR A 486 53.73 -43.00 35.02
C THR A 486 54.79 -43.98 34.50
N GLY A 487 55.96 -43.44 34.16
CA GLY A 487 57.17 -44.22 33.90
C GLY A 487 57.68 -44.90 35.16
N GLY A 488 58.29 -46.07 34.98
CA GLY A 488 58.86 -46.88 36.05
C GLY A 488 60.36 -46.67 36.31
N HIS A 489 60.82 -47.48 37.27
CA HIS A 489 62.18 -47.88 37.64
C HIS A 489 63.02 -46.91 38.50
N PRO A 490 63.90 -47.43 39.40
CA PRO A 490 64.56 -48.75 39.41
C PRO A 490 63.72 -49.93 39.90
#